data_AF-H3H723-F1
#
_entry.id   AF-H3H723-F1
#
_cell.length_a   1.000
_cell.length_b   1.000
_cell.length_c   1.000
_cell.angle_alpha   90.00
_cell.angle_beta   90.00
_cell.angle_gamma   90.00
#
_symmetry.space_group_name_H-M   'P 1'
#
loop_
_entity.id
_entity.type
_entity.pdbx_description
1 polymer ?
#
loop_
_entity_poly.entity_id
_entity_poly.type
_entity_poly.pdbx_seq_one_letter_code
_entity_poly.pdbx_strand_id
1 'polypeptide(L)'
;MNGVEFAEFLAEKENSSSQVADSLQQYMTPVCYHQMALQVKKDYLHRNFYVECEKMKVEKAQLARVVYRRLTEKEYADFVACTKLPKVISPDATVEHLSLHMDVATVEDLNIVFLQGKTRHVQQQNLYRVVFESRVTEPEQVDWRIESMYIIGQKAMERPDESVADASDDKQN
;
A
#
# COMPACT_ATOMS: atom_id res chain seq x y z
N MET A 1 1.42 9.87 8.57
CA MET A 1 0.33 8.94 8.95
C MET A 1 0.76 8.27 10.24
N ASN A 2 -0.08 8.26 11.27
CA ASN A 2 0.29 7.63 12.53
C ASN A 2 0.11 6.11 12.43
N GLY A 3 1.20 5.36 12.30
CA GLY A 3 1.17 3.92 12.07
C GLY A 3 0.58 3.15 13.24
N VAL A 4 0.78 3.65 14.48
CA VAL A 4 0.24 3.03 15.68
C VAL A 4 -1.28 3.15 15.74
N GLU A 5 -1.85 4.32 15.47
CA GLU A 5 -3.31 4.56 15.53
C GLU A 5 -4.06 3.65 14.57
N PHE A 6 -3.54 3.50 13.34
CA PHE A 6 -4.15 2.63 12.34
C PHE A 6 -4.05 1.15 12.74
N ALA A 7 -2.90 0.71 13.25
CA ALA A 7 -2.73 -0.66 13.71
C ALA A 7 -3.61 -0.98 14.93
N GLU A 8 -3.74 -0.04 15.88
CA GLU A 8 -4.62 -0.17 17.05
C GLU A 8 -6.11 -0.18 16.67
N PHE A 9 -6.51 0.64 15.70
CA PHE A 9 -7.85 0.63 15.13
C PHE A 9 -8.21 -0.73 14.52
N LEU A 10 -7.32 -1.26 13.68
CA LEU A 10 -7.53 -2.58 13.07
C LEU A 10 -7.51 -3.72 14.10
N ALA A 11 -6.77 -3.54 15.19
CA ALA A 11 -6.72 -4.46 16.33
C ALA A 11 -7.93 -4.33 17.28
N GLU A 12 -8.91 -3.46 16.98
CA GLU A 12 -10.12 -3.23 17.79
C GLU A 12 -9.83 -2.75 19.22
N LYS A 13 -8.75 -1.98 19.41
CA LYS A 13 -8.48 -1.32 20.69
C LYS A 13 -9.42 -0.13 20.92
N GLU A 14 -9.88 0.03 22.15
CA GLU A 14 -10.74 1.15 22.56
C GLU A 14 -10.10 2.52 22.27
N ASN A 15 -10.91 3.48 21.80
CA ASN A 15 -10.53 4.88 21.50
C ASN A 15 -9.58 5.11 20.31
N SER A 16 -9.41 4.13 19.43
CA SER A 16 -8.61 4.26 18.21
C SER A 16 -9.40 4.92 17.06
N SER A 17 -8.71 5.71 16.21
CA SER A 17 -9.33 6.57 15.20
C SER A 17 -9.60 5.85 13.86
N SER A 18 -10.82 6.00 13.32
CA SER A 18 -11.20 5.50 11.99
C SER A 18 -10.77 6.41 10.84
N GLN A 19 -10.42 7.68 11.10
CA GLN A 19 -10.28 8.68 10.03
C GLN A 19 -9.20 8.31 9.00
N VAL A 20 -8.11 7.70 9.47
CA VAL A 20 -7.02 7.20 8.60
C VAL A 20 -7.50 6.01 7.76
N ALA A 21 -8.26 5.10 8.36
CA ALA A 21 -8.87 3.97 7.68
C ALA A 21 -9.85 4.44 6.60
N ASP A 22 -10.74 5.36 6.93
CA ASP A 22 -11.74 5.94 6.03
C ASP A 22 -11.07 6.65 4.84
N SER A 23 -9.99 7.39 5.11
CA SER A 23 -9.21 8.07 4.07
C SER A 23 -8.48 7.07 3.16
N LEU A 24 -7.90 6.00 3.70
CA LEU A 24 -7.19 4.99 2.90
C LEU A 24 -8.13 4.16 2.01
N GLN A 25 -9.33 3.85 2.50
CA GLN A 25 -10.36 3.16 1.70
C GLN A 25 -10.71 3.95 0.44
N GLN A 26 -10.58 5.28 0.46
CA GLN A 26 -10.85 6.13 -0.70
C GLN A 26 -9.83 5.99 -1.84
N TYR A 27 -8.70 5.30 -1.65
CA TYR A 27 -7.70 5.14 -2.71
C TYR A 27 -7.57 3.69 -3.21
N MET A 28 -8.21 2.74 -2.54
CA MET A 28 -8.05 1.30 -2.80
C MET A 28 -9.38 0.67 -3.19
N THR A 29 -9.33 -0.43 -3.93
CA THR A 29 -10.49 -1.31 -4.03
C THR A 29 -10.81 -1.89 -2.65
N PRO A 30 -12.07 -2.23 -2.34
CA PRO A 30 -12.43 -2.82 -1.05
C PRO A 30 -11.62 -4.06 -0.69
N VAL A 31 -11.29 -4.89 -1.69
CA VAL A 31 -10.47 -6.10 -1.48
C VAL A 31 -9.02 -5.76 -1.15
N CYS A 32 -8.40 -4.83 -1.90
CA CYS A 32 -7.02 -4.41 -1.65
C CYS A 32 -6.89 -3.83 -0.23
N TYR A 33 -7.83 -2.95 0.15
CA TYR A 33 -7.86 -2.40 1.50
C TYR A 33 -8.01 -3.51 2.55
N HIS A 34 -8.94 -4.44 2.36
CA HIS A 34 -9.17 -5.52 3.32
C HIS A 34 -7.93 -6.40 3.51
N GLN A 35 -7.24 -6.77 2.42
CA GLN A 35 -6.01 -7.56 2.49
C GLN A 35 -4.89 -6.82 3.24
N MET A 36 -4.68 -5.54 2.94
CA MET A 36 -3.72 -4.70 3.65
C MET A 36 -4.08 -4.61 5.15
N ALA A 37 -5.35 -4.32 5.46
CA ALA A 37 -5.83 -4.20 6.83
C ALA A 37 -5.65 -5.51 7.63
N LEU A 38 -5.93 -6.66 7.03
CA LEU A 38 -5.67 -7.96 7.65
C LEU A 38 -4.18 -8.18 7.93
N GLN A 39 -3.31 -7.79 6.99
CA GLN A 39 -1.87 -7.95 7.16
C GLN A 39 -1.35 -7.06 8.31
N VAL A 40 -1.77 -5.79 8.37
CA VAL A 40 -1.41 -4.87 9.47
C VAL A 40 -1.94 -5.38 10.81
N LYS A 41 -3.20 -5.82 10.87
CA LYS A 41 -3.80 -6.41 12.08
C LYS A 41 -3.00 -7.63 12.56
N LYS A 42 -2.59 -8.50 11.64
CA LYS A 42 -1.80 -9.70 11.92
C LYS A 42 -0.40 -9.35 12.44
N ASP A 43 0.26 -8.37 11.83
CA ASP A 43 1.59 -7.93 12.27
C ASP A 43 1.54 -7.35 13.69
N TYR A 44 0.50 -6.56 13.98
CA TYR A 44 0.29 -5.98 15.30
C TYR A 44 -0.04 -7.04 16.38
N LEU A 45 -1.07 -7.85 16.16
CA LEU A 45 -1.59 -8.79 17.17
C LEU A 45 -0.74 -10.06 17.34
N HIS A 46 -0.10 -10.53 16.28
CA HIS A 46 0.57 -11.84 16.30
C HIS A 46 2.07 -11.76 16.10
N ARG A 47 2.58 -10.70 15.46
CA ARG A 47 4.03 -10.49 15.30
C ARG A 47 4.58 -9.40 16.22
N ASN A 48 3.72 -8.75 17.01
CA ASN A 48 4.06 -7.75 18.01
C ASN A 48 4.87 -6.58 17.44
N PHE A 49 4.55 -6.12 16.23
CA PHE A 49 5.16 -4.91 15.69
C PHE A 49 4.19 -4.13 14.78
N TYR A 50 4.50 -2.86 14.56
CA TYR A 50 3.94 -2.05 13.49
C TYR A 50 5.06 -1.29 12.77
N VAL A 51 4.74 -0.72 11.61
CA VAL A 51 5.70 0.03 10.79
C VAL A 51 5.24 1.48 10.74
N GLU A 52 6.16 2.39 11.01
CA GLU A 52 5.99 3.81 10.74
C GLU A 52 6.89 4.22 9.59
N CYS A 53 6.33 4.96 8.64
CA CYS A 53 7.11 5.63 7.61
C CYS A 53 7.45 7.03 8.09
N GLU A 54 8.73 7.25 8.39
CA GLU A 54 9.26 8.55 8.83
C GLU A 54 9.40 9.49 7.63
N LYS A 55 9.99 8.98 6.54
CA LYS A 55 10.21 9.74 5.33
C LYS A 55 10.06 8.84 4.12
N MET A 56 9.40 9.34 3.09
CA MET A 56 9.29 8.67 1.80
C MET A 56 9.61 9.66 0.69
N LYS A 57 10.43 9.23 -0.26
CA LYS A 57 10.69 9.93 -1.51
C LYS A 57 10.34 9.02 -2.67
N VAL A 58 9.46 9.47 -3.55
CA VAL A 58 9.28 8.82 -4.86
C VAL A 58 10.39 9.31 -5.78
N GLU A 59 11.24 8.40 -6.24
CA GLU A 59 12.35 8.72 -7.14
C GLU A 59 11.94 8.66 -8.60
N LYS A 60 11.08 7.70 -8.94
CA LYS A 60 10.59 7.49 -10.30
C LYS A 60 9.22 6.83 -10.27
N ALA A 61 8.35 7.25 -11.18
CA ALA A 61 7.13 6.56 -11.50
C ALA A 61 7.05 6.40 -13.02
N GLN A 62 6.74 5.20 -13.51
CA GLN A 62 6.60 4.94 -14.94
C GLN A 62 5.44 3.98 -15.21
N LEU A 63 4.76 4.18 -16.33
CA LEU A 63 3.74 3.25 -16.81
C LEU A 63 4.43 2.03 -17.44
N ALA A 64 4.25 0.87 -16.83
CA ALA A 64 4.85 -0.39 -17.28
C ALA A 64 3.95 -1.13 -18.27
N ARG A 65 2.63 -1.11 -18.02
CA ARG A 65 1.64 -1.79 -18.86
C ARG A 65 0.27 -1.17 -18.73
N VAL A 66 -0.48 -1.19 -19.82
CA VAL A 66 -1.91 -0.86 -19.86
C VAL A 66 -2.68 -2.12 -20.28
N VAL A 67 -3.80 -2.40 -19.62
CA VAL A 67 -4.69 -3.50 -19.98
C VAL A 67 -6.11 -2.98 -20.12
N TYR A 68 -6.60 -2.96 -21.35
CA TYR A 68 -8.00 -2.66 -21.65
C TYR A 68 -8.81 -3.95 -21.73
N ARG A 69 -10.04 -3.93 -21.20
CA ARG A 69 -11.01 -5.03 -21.29
C ARG A 69 -12.41 -4.48 -21.53
N ARG A 70 -13.22 -5.26 -22.25
CA ARG A 70 -14.67 -5.11 -22.27
C ARG A 70 -15.28 -6.21 -21.43
N LEU A 71 -16.10 -5.83 -20.45
CA LEU A 71 -16.70 -6.70 -19.46
C LEU A 71 -18.22 -6.54 -19.46
N THR A 72 -18.93 -7.58 -19.07
CA THR A 72 -20.31 -7.43 -18.59
C THR A 72 -20.31 -6.77 -17.20
N GLU A 73 -21.45 -6.19 -16.78
CA GLU A 73 -21.59 -5.64 -15.42
C GLU A 73 -21.25 -6.68 -14.33
N LYS A 74 -21.63 -7.95 -14.55
CA LYS A 74 -21.31 -9.04 -13.64
C LYS A 74 -19.80 -9.33 -13.60
N GLU A 75 -19.14 -9.39 -14.75
CA GLU A 75 -17.69 -9.62 -14.80
C GLU A 75 -16.89 -8.48 -14.17
N TYR A 76 -17.36 -7.24 -14.31
CA TYR A 76 -16.76 -6.10 -13.63
C TYR A 76 -16.93 -6.19 -12.11
N ALA A 77 -18.14 -6.49 -11.64
CA ALA A 77 -18.39 -6.68 -10.21
C ALA A 77 -17.57 -7.84 -9.61
N ASP A 78 -17.47 -8.97 -10.32
CA ASP A 78 -16.64 -10.12 -9.92
C ASP A 78 -15.14 -9.76 -9.91
N PHE A 79 -14.68 -8.93 -10.86
CA PHE A 79 -13.31 -8.44 -10.93
C PHE A 79 -12.95 -7.56 -9.72
N VAL A 80 -13.76 -6.54 -9.43
CA VAL A 80 -13.55 -5.62 -8.28
C VAL A 80 -13.61 -6.37 -6.95
N ALA A 81 -14.44 -7.41 -6.87
CA ALA A 81 -14.50 -8.29 -5.70
C ALA A 81 -13.39 -9.37 -5.67
N CYS A 82 -12.48 -9.38 -6.66
CA CYS A 82 -11.42 -10.38 -6.85
C CYS A 82 -11.90 -11.84 -6.78
N THR A 83 -13.15 -12.11 -7.13
CA THR A 83 -13.73 -13.46 -7.06
C THR A 83 -13.41 -14.27 -8.31
N LYS A 84 -13.27 -13.61 -9.46
CA LYS A 84 -13.03 -14.27 -10.74
C LYS A 84 -12.42 -13.34 -11.78
N LEU A 85 -11.38 -13.81 -12.47
CA LEU A 85 -10.84 -13.12 -13.64
C LEU A 85 -11.66 -13.48 -14.90
N PRO A 86 -12.08 -12.49 -15.69
CA PRO A 86 -12.75 -12.72 -16.96
C PRO A 86 -11.77 -13.38 -17.95
N LYS A 87 -12.20 -14.49 -18.56
CA LYS A 87 -11.34 -15.33 -19.42
C LYS A 87 -11.56 -15.13 -20.92
N VAL A 88 -12.75 -14.68 -21.31
CA VAL A 88 -13.17 -14.52 -22.70
C VAL A 88 -14.00 -13.24 -22.81
N ILE A 89 -13.95 -12.57 -23.95
CA ILE A 89 -14.79 -11.40 -24.20
C ILE A 89 -16.23 -11.89 -24.45
N SER A 90 -17.14 -11.47 -23.58
CA SER A 90 -18.58 -11.71 -23.78
C SER A 90 -19.12 -10.81 -24.90
N PRO A 91 -19.99 -11.31 -25.81
CA PRO A 91 -20.67 -10.47 -26.79
C PRO A 91 -21.56 -9.40 -26.12
N ASP A 92 -22.01 -9.64 -24.89
CA ASP A 92 -22.87 -8.74 -24.11
C ASP A 92 -22.07 -7.72 -23.28
N ALA A 93 -20.77 -7.57 -23.52
CA ALA A 93 -19.91 -6.69 -22.74
C ALA A 93 -20.17 -5.20 -23.03
N THR A 94 -20.70 -4.50 -22.03
CA THR A 94 -21.04 -3.05 -22.07
C THR A 94 -20.10 -2.18 -21.24
N VAL A 95 -19.33 -2.77 -20.33
CA VAL A 95 -18.41 -2.05 -19.45
C VAL A 95 -17.03 -2.00 -20.08
N GLU A 96 -16.50 -0.81 -20.31
CA GLU A 96 -15.11 -0.59 -20.67
C GLU A 96 -14.31 -0.40 -19.39
N HIS A 97 -13.24 -1.17 -19.23
CA HIS A 97 -12.42 -1.16 -18.05
C HIS A 97 -10.94 -1.08 -18.43
N LEU A 98 -10.19 -0.29 -17.66
CA LEU A 98 -8.77 -0.05 -17.89
C LEU A 98 -7.97 -0.35 -16.61
N SER A 99 -6.91 -1.14 -16.73
CA SER A 99 -5.91 -1.33 -15.68
C SER A 99 -4.59 -0.69 -16.08
N LEU A 100 -4.02 0.12 -15.19
CA LEU A 100 -2.70 0.74 -15.35
C LEU A 100 -1.72 0.09 -14.38
N HIS A 101 -0.70 -0.56 -14.90
CA HIS A 101 0.40 -1.08 -14.09
C HIS A 101 1.51 -0.04 -14.08
N MET A 102 1.76 0.55 -12.93
CA MET A 102 2.82 1.53 -12.71
C MET A 102 3.95 0.90 -11.91
N ASP A 103 5.18 1.11 -12.36
CA ASP A 103 6.36 0.80 -11.57
C ASP A 103 6.80 2.08 -10.86
N VAL A 104 6.86 2.03 -9.52
CA VAL A 104 7.16 3.17 -8.65
C VAL A 104 8.38 2.85 -7.80
N ALA A 105 9.47 3.59 -8.02
CA ALA A 105 10.69 3.51 -7.23
C ALA A 105 10.62 4.51 -6.07
N THR A 106 10.87 4.05 -4.86
CA THR A 106 10.87 4.86 -3.64
C THR A 106 12.12 4.63 -2.80
N VAL A 107 12.46 5.66 -2.02
CA VAL A 107 13.36 5.55 -0.86
C VAL A 107 12.54 5.86 0.37
N GLU A 108 12.50 4.90 1.30
CA GLU A 108 11.66 4.91 2.49
C GLU A 108 12.50 4.74 3.73
N ASP A 109 12.46 5.71 4.62
CA ASP A 109 13.00 5.63 5.96
C ASP A 109 11.87 5.14 6.88
N LEU A 110 12.02 3.91 7.35
CA LEU A 110 11.03 3.18 8.13
C LEU A 110 11.53 2.96 9.56
N ASN A 111 10.58 2.96 10.49
CA ASN A 111 10.75 2.53 11.87
C ASN A 111 9.90 1.29 12.09
N ILE A 112 10.55 0.14 12.30
CA ILE A 112 9.88 -1.10 12.70
C ILE A 112 9.80 -1.09 14.22
N VAL A 113 8.62 -0.77 14.74
CA VAL A 113 8.40 -0.59 16.18
C VAL A 113 7.85 -1.89 16.76
N PHE A 114 8.68 -2.60 17.52
CA PHE A 114 8.27 -3.80 18.24
C PHE A 114 7.58 -3.42 19.54
N LEU A 115 6.40 -3.99 19.81
CA LEU A 115 5.64 -3.77 21.05
C LEU A 115 6.43 -4.25 22.28
N GLN A 116 7.32 -5.22 22.08
CA GLN A 116 8.24 -5.75 23.07
C GLN A 116 9.63 -5.81 22.44
N GLY A 117 10.43 -4.76 22.62
CA GLY A 117 11.79 -4.72 22.09
C GLY A 117 12.24 -3.31 21.73
N LYS A 118 13.36 -3.25 21.00
CA LYS A 118 13.88 -1.99 20.45
C LYS A 118 13.30 -1.75 19.06
N THR A 119 12.99 -0.50 18.77
CA THR A 119 12.69 -0.05 17.40
C THR A 119 13.89 -0.33 16.50
N ARG A 120 13.64 -0.76 15.26
CA ARG A 120 14.67 -0.87 14.22
C ARG A 120 14.46 0.21 13.18
N HIS A 121 15.51 0.96 12.91
CA HIS A 121 15.52 1.99 11.87
C HIS A 121 16.10 1.39 10.59
N VAL A 122 15.30 1.41 9.52
CA VAL A 122 15.67 0.80 8.24
C VAL A 122 15.44 1.82 7.14
N GLN A 123 16.36 1.90 6.18
CA GLN A 123 16.12 2.54 4.90
C GLN A 123 15.87 1.47 3.85
N GLN A 124 14.79 1.61 3.09
CA GLN A 124 14.45 0.73 2.00
C GLN A 124 14.45 1.49 0.68
N GLN A 125 15.07 0.91 -0.33
CA GLN A 125 14.91 1.32 -1.72
C GLN A 125 14.01 0.28 -2.36
N ASN A 126 12.75 0.66 -2.59
CA ASN A 126 11.71 -0.24 -3.06
C ASN A 126 11.36 0.10 -4.51
N LEU A 127 11.08 -0.93 -5.30
CA LEU A 127 10.43 -0.83 -6.60
C LEU A 127 9.09 -1.57 -6.49
N TYR A 128 8.01 -0.80 -6.41
CA TYR A 128 6.65 -1.32 -6.37
C TYR A 128 6.09 -1.46 -7.76
N ARG A 129 5.27 -2.48 -7.96
CA ARG A 129 4.24 -2.49 -9.00
C ARG A 129 2.91 -2.15 -8.35
N VAL A 130 2.36 -0.99 -8.73
CA VAL A 130 1.03 -0.54 -8.34
C VAL A 130 0.11 -0.73 -9.53
N VAL A 131 -1.00 -1.45 -9.32
CA VAL A 131 -2.02 -1.65 -10.34
C VAL A 131 -3.20 -0.78 -9.98
N PHE A 132 -3.51 0.17 -10.85
CA PHE A 132 -4.73 0.96 -10.80
C PHE A 132 -5.78 0.33 -11.70
N GLU A 133 -7.03 0.36 -11.28
CA GLU A 133 -8.18 -0.06 -12.07
C GLU A 133 -9.23 1.05 -12.09
N SER A 134 -9.98 1.12 -13.20
CA SER A 134 -11.15 1.97 -13.30
C SER A 134 -12.11 1.50 -14.39
N ARG A 135 -13.40 1.75 -14.15
CA ARG A 135 -14.43 1.79 -15.19
C ARG A 135 -14.25 3.05 -16.02
N VAL A 136 -14.20 2.90 -17.34
CA VAL A 136 -13.94 3.99 -18.28
C VAL A 136 -14.98 4.06 -19.40
N THR A 137 -16.14 3.39 -19.25
CA THR A 137 -17.24 3.45 -20.22
C THR A 137 -17.70 4.88 -20.45
N GLU A 138 -17.90 5.64 -19.37
CA GLU A 138 -18.33 7.03 -19.41
C GLU A 138 -17.34 7.88 -18.60
N PRO A 139 -17.02 9.11 -19.01
CA PRO A 139 -16.06 9.97 -18.31
C PRO A 139 -16.39 10.22 -16.84
N GLU A 140 -17.68 10.32 -16.49
CA GLU A 140 -18.16 10.58 -15.13
C GLU A 140 -18.03 9.36 -14.21
N GLN A 141 -17.80 8.17 -14.77
CA GLN A 141 -17.62 6.93 -14.03
C GLN A 141 -16.15 6.62 -13.71
N VAL A 142 -15.22 7.44 -14.23
CA VAL A 142 -13.78 7.26 -14.01
C VAL A 142 -13.46 7.55 -12.55
N ASP A 143 -13.08 6.50 -11.85
CA ASP A 143 -12.66 6.50 -10.47
C ASP A 143 -11.46 5.54 -10.33
N TRP A 144 -10.25 6.09 -10.23
CA TRP A 144 -9.02 5.29 -10.21
C TRP A 144 -8.77 4.77 -8.80
N ARG A 145 -8.75 3.44 -8.66
CA ARG A 145 -8.49 2.76 -7.39
C ARG A 145 -7.27 1.86 -7.51
N ILE A 146 -6.51 1.74 -6.43
CA ILE A 146 -5.44 0.75 -6.31
C ILE A 146 -6.09 -0.63 -6.14
N GLU A 147 -5.95 -1.45 -7.17
CA GLU A 147 -6.39 -2.86 -7.20
C GLU A 147 -5.41 -3.76 -6.48
N SER A 148 -4.11 -3.51 -6.66
CA SER A 148 -3.05 -4.25 -5.99
C SER A 148 -1.75 -3.44 -5.94
N MET A 149 -0.93 -3.75 -4.94
CA MET A 149 0.41 -3.19 -4.80
C MET A 149 1.35 -4.25 -4.24
N TYR A 150 2.48 -4.48 -4.91
CA TYR A 150 3.48 -5.44 -4.46
C TYR A 150 4.88 -5.02 -4.87
N ILE A 151 5.86 -5.46 -4.07
CA ILE A 151 7.28 -5.19 -4.30
C ILE A 151 7.78 -6.12 -5.42
N ILE A 152 8.38 -5.55 -6.45
CA ILE A 152 9.06 -6.28 -7.54
C ILE A 152 10.59 -6.15 -7.49
N GLY A 153 11.11 -5.27 -6.64
CA GLY A 153 12.52 -5.16 -6.30
C GLY A 153 12.67 -4.43 -4.97
N GLN A 154 13.62 -4.88 -4.14
CA GLN A 154 13.87 -4.27 -2.83
C GLN A 154 15.36 -4.36 -2.46
N LYS A 155 15.86 -3.29 -1.87
CA LYS A 155 17.14 -3.25 -1.18
C LYS A 155 16.95 -2.57 0.17
N ALA A 156 17.37 -3.22 1.24
CA ALA A 156 17.28 -2.68 2.60
C ALA A 156 18.67 -2.42 3.18
N MET A 157 18.78 -1.35 3.96
CA MET A 157 19.99 -0.95 4.68
C MET A 157 19.59 -0.54 6.10
N GLU A 158 20.29 -1.01 7.12
CA GLU A 158 20.06 -0.54 8.49
C GLU A 158 20.53 0.91 8.62
N ARG A 159 19.73 1.74 9.30
CA ARG A 159 20.13 3.11 9.66
C ARG A 159 20.70 3.08 11.09
N PRO A 160 21.82 3.77 11.35
CA PRO A 160 22.33 3.91 12.71
C PRO A 160 21.31 4.67 13.58
N ASP A 161 21.25 4.32 14.86
CA ASP A 161 20.48 5.08 15.85
C ASP A 161 21.06 6.51 15.92
N GLU A 162 20.23 7.54 15.70
CA GLU A 162 20.65 8.95 15.77
C GLU A 162 21.27 9.31 17.15
N SER A 163 20.99 8.52 18.19
CA SER A 163 21.59 8.67 19.53
C SER A 163 23.11 8.45 19.61
N VAL A 164 23.78 7.99 18.54
CA VAL A 164 25.23 7.73 18.55
C VAL A 164 26.02 8.84 17.81
N ALA A 165 25.38 9.66 16.99
CA ALA A 165 26.08 10.68 16.19
C ALA A 165 26.52 11.90 17.02
N ASP A 166 25.74 12.30 18.03
CA ASP A 166 26.02 13.50 18.84
C ASP A 166 27.05 13.29 19.97
N ALA A 167 27.56 12.06 20.16
CA ALA A 167 28.53 11.77 21.23
C ALA A 167 30.00 11.81 20.77
N SER A 168 30.28 12.07 19.49
CA SER A 168 31.64 11.92 18.93
C SER A 168 32.37 13.22 18.56
N ASP A 169 31.73 14.39 18.68
CA ASP A 169 32.34 15.65 18.22
C ASP A 169 32.75 16.65 19.32
N ASP A 170 32.74 16.25 20.60
CA ASP A 170 33.07 17.18 21.72
C ASP A 170 34.23 16.72 22.61
N LYS A 171 35.12 15.87 22.09
CA LYS A 171 36.45 15.62 22.68
C LYS A 171 37.50 15.34 21.62
N GLN A 172 38.19 16.38 21.15
CA GLN A 172 39.66 16.41 21.11
C GLN A 172 40.20 17.79 20.68
N ASN A 173 40.78 18.46 21.68
CA ASN A 173 41.91 19.42 21.67
C ASN A 173 41.75 20.81 21.05
#